data_AF-A0A3D2F7B1-F1
#
_entry.id   AF-A0A3D2F7B1-F1
#
_cell.length_a   1.000
_cell.length_b   1.000
_cell.length_c   1.000
_cell.angle_alpha   90.00
_cell.angle_beta   90.00
_cell.angle_gamma   90.00
#
_symmetry.space_group_name_H-M   'P 1'
#
loop_
_entity.id
_entity.type
_entity.pdbx_description
1 polymer ?
#
loop_
_entity_poly.entity_id
_entity_poly.type
_entity_poly.pdbx_seq_one_letter_code
_entity_poly.pdbx_strand_id
1 'polypeptide(L)'
;MVRSISLIFQIADIALKFQDIPISSLTVNPRNDRHGEMGTEEDAINWLFSEHGPKMLRLATDLVEQGEVFDAPLVSPKGNNFVVYDGNRRVTCLKILSGIIEPPTSYAEKFDTLIETKAFSKTMLLTCQVEKSASKIDEIVSRRHNGTDGGKGQLSWDPRA
;
A
#
# COMPACT_ATOMS: atom_id res chain seq x y z
N MET A 1 -10.28 29.83 -49.49
CA MET A 1 -10.90 28.92 -48.50
C MET A 1 -9.78 28.05 -47.93
N VAL A 2 -9.17 28.43 -46.81
CA VAL A 2 -8.10 27.64 -46.17
C VAL A 2 -8.59 27.31 -44.76
N ARG A 3 -8.87 26.04 -44.49
CA ARG A 3 -9.29 25.56 -43.18
C ARG A 3 -8.04 25.38 -42.32
N SER A 4 -7.88 26.24 -41.32
CA SER A 4 -6.86 26.08 -40.28
C SER A 4 -7.23 24.89 -39.40
N ILE A 5 -6.45 23.83 -39.44
CA ILE A 5 -6.59 22.68 -38.55
C ILE A 5 -5.81 23.04 -37.28
N SER A 6 -6.52 23.46 -36.24
CA SER A 6 -5.92 23.66 -34.92
C SER A 6 -5.79 22.29 -34.26
N LEU A 7 -4.61 21.66 -34.34
CA LEU A 7 -4.28 20.48 -33.53
C LEU A 7 -4.12 20.95 -32.07
N ILE A 8 -5.13 20.70 -31.25
CA ILE A 8 -5.02 20.83 -29.80
C ILE A 8 -4.27 19.60 -29.31
N PHE A 9 -2.97 19.74 -29.03
CA PHE A 9 -2.25 18.75 -28.23
C PHE A 9 -2.77 18.83 -26.81
N GLN A 10 -3.57 17.83 -26.41
CA GLN A 10 -3.95 17.67 -25.01
C GLN A 10 -2.71 17.22 -24.25
N ILE A 11 -2.14 18.14 -23.46
CA ILE A 11 -1.05 17.82 -22.53
C ILE A 11 -1.62 16.77 -21.57
N ALA A 12 -1.01 15.59 -21.54
CA ALA A 12 -1.38 14.58 -20.56
C ALA A 12 -1.05 15.13 -19.17
N ASP A 13 -2.02 15.18 -18.26
CA ASP A 13 -1.75 15.45 -16.85
C ASP A 13 -0.95 14.27 -16.27
N ILE A 14 0.39 14.41 -16.24
CA ILE A 14 1.33 13.44 -15.66
C ILE A 14 1.38 13.58 -14.13
N ALA A 15 0.22 13.82 -13.50
CA ALA A 15 0.13 14.07 -12.07
C ALA A 15 -0.30 12.80 -11.33
N LEU A 16 0.62 12.25 -10.54
CA LEU A 16 0.25 11.31 -9.47
C LEU A 16 -0.63 12.05 -8.46
N LYS A 17 -1.73 11.42 -8.05
CA LYS A 17 -2.64 11.99 -7.06
C LYS A 17 -2.30 11.40 -5.70
N PHE A 18 -1.69 12.19 -4.84
CA PHE A 18 -1.45 11.83 -3.45
C PHE A 18 -2.48 12.50 -2.54
N GLN A 19 -2.94 11.78 -1.53
CA GLN A 19 -3.85 12.29 -0.50
C GLN A 19 -3.47 11.72 0.86
N ASP A 20 -3.59 12.55 1.88
CA ASP A 20 -3.47 12.12 3.27
C ASP A 20 -4.80 11.50 3.71
N ILE A 21 -4.78 10.20 4.00
CA ILE A 21 -5.98 9.42 4.31
C ILE A 21 -5.87 8.90 5.75
N PRO A 22 -6.93 9.00 6.58
CA PRO A 22 -6.94 8.37 7.89
C PRO A 22 -6.65 6.88 7.76
N ILE A 23 -5.69 6.37 8.55
CA ILE A 23 -5.31 4.95 8.52
C ILE A 23 -6.51 4.03 8.80
N SER A 24 -7.50 4.49 9.56
CA SER A 24 -8.75 3.80 9.88
C SER A 24 -9.71 3.71 8.70
N SER A 25 -9.55 4.53 7.66
CA SER A 25 -10.30 4.46 6.40
C SER A 25 -9.66 3.53 5.37
N LEU A 26 -8.50 2.94 5.67
CA LEU A 26 -7.82 1.98 4.79
C LEU A 26 -8.25 0.54 5.09
N THR A 27 -8.61 -0.18 4.04
CA THR A 27 -8.94 -1.61 4.07
C THR A 27 -7.83 -2.39 3.36
N VAL A 28 -7.16 -3.28 4.09
CA VAL A 28 -6.24 -4.28 3.53
C VAL A 28 -7.02 -5.13 2.54
N ASN A 29 -6.53 -5.24 1.32
CA ASN A 29 -7.32 -5.77 0.21
C ASN A 29 -7.43 -7.30 0.28
N PRO A 30 -8.64 -7.87 0.48
CA PRO A 30 -8.84 -9.32 0.50
C PRO A 30 -8.89 -9.95 -0.90
N ARG A 31 -8.81 -9.15 -1.98
CA ARG A 31 -8.77 -9.63 -3.37
C ARG A 31 -7.49 -9.13 -4.02
N ASN A 32 -6.37 -9.77 -3.68
CA ASN A 32 -5.04 -9.37 -4.11
C ASN A 32 -4.41 -10.46 -5.00
N ASP A 33 -3.72 -10.07 -6.06
CA ASP A 33 -3.10 -10.99 -7.02
C ASP A 33 -2.15 -12.03 -6.37
N ARG A 34 -1.59 -11.72 -5.20
CA ARG A 34 -0.70 -12.64 -4.47
C ARG A 34 -1.40 -13.86 -3.89
N HIS A 35 -2.69 -13.76 -3.59
CA HIS A 35 -3.44 -14.81 -2.90
C HIS A 35 -4.85 -15.06 -3.45
N GLY A 36 -5.25 -14.32 -4.49
CA GLY A 36 -6.60 -14.39 -5.05
C GLY A 36 -7.67 -13.77 -4.16
N GLU A 37 -8.91 -14.18 -4.35
CA GLU A 37 -10.03 -13.72 -3.52
C GLU A 37 -10.06 -14.43 -2.17
N MET A 38 -10.14 -13.65 -1.10
CA MET A 38 -10.45 -14.07 0.25
C MET A 38 -11.78 -13.46 0.71
N GLY A 39 -12.35 -14.00 1.79
CA GLY A 39 -13.66 -13.59 2.30
C GLY A 39 -13.63 -12.19 2.92
N THR A 40 -12.66 -11.94 3.81
CA THR A 40 -12.63 -10.75 4.66
C THR A 40 -11.24 -10.11 4.74
N GLU A 41 -11.19 -8.85 5.23
CA GLU A 41 -9.92 -8.18 5.53
C GLU A 41 -9.08 -8.98 6.54
N GLU A 42 -9.73 -9.60 7.52
CA GLU A 42 -9.09 -10.44 8.53
C GLU A 42 -8.40 -11.66 7.90
N ASP A 43 -9.04 -12.32 6.93
CA ASP A 43 -8.44 -13.43 6.18
C ASP A 43 -7.16 -12.99 5.45
N ALA A 44 -7.19 -11.80 4.84
CA ALA A 44 -6.04 -11.23 4.14
C ALA A 44 -4.88 -10.94 5.11
N ILE A 45 -5.18 -10.39 6.28
CA ILE A 45 -4.20 -10.13 7.34
C ILE A 45 -3.60 -11.45 7.84
N ASN A 46 -4.43 -12.45 8.13
CA ASN A 46 -3.98 -13.76 8.57
C ASN A 46 -3.05 -14.42 7.55
N TRP A 47 -3.37 -14.32 6.26
CA TRP A 47 -2.50 -14.78 5.19
C TRP A 47 -1.15 -14.04 5.13
N LEU A 48 -1.14 -12.70 5.30
CA LEU A 48 0.11 -11.94 5.34
C LEU A 48 1.03 -12.42 6.49
N PHE A 49 0.46 -12.78 7.63
CA PHE A 49 1.23 -13.31 8.75
C PHE A 49 1.65 -14.77 8.56
N SER A 50 0.82 -15.61 7.93
CA SER A 50 1.20 -17.00 7.63
C SER A 50 2.39 -17.05 6.65
N GLU A 51 2.34 -16.24 5.59
CA GLU A 51 3.37 -16.25 4.54
C GLU A 51 4.59 -15.40 4.88
N HIS A 52 4.41 -14.32 5.64
CA HIS A 52 5.43 -13.28 5.80
C HIS A 52 5.66 -12.85 7.24
N GLY A 53 5.14 -13.55 8.25
CA GLY A 53 5.16 -13.12 9.66
C GLY A 53 6.51 -12.57 10.19
N PRO A 54 7.66 -13.25 10.02
CA PRO A 54 8.95 -12.69 10.43
C PRO A 54 9.33 -11.39 9.70
N LYS A 55 8.93 -11.25 8.43
CA LYS A 55 9.13 -10.03 7.65
C LYS A 55 8.16 -8.92 8.08
N MET A 56 6.92 -9.28 8.46
CA MET A 56 5.94 -8.34 9.00
C MET A 56 6.44 -7.72 10.30
N LEU A 57 7.00 -8.53 11.20
CA LEU A 57 7.58 -8.03 12.45
C LEU A 57 8.75 -7.08 12.18
N ARG A 58 9.71 -7.45 11.32
CA ARG A 58 10.83 -6.57 10.96
C ARG A 58 10.36 -5.25 10.35
N LEU A 59 9.34 -5.30 9.50
CA LEU A 59 8.73 -4.11 8.92
C LEU A 59 8.08 -3.23 9.99
N ALA A 60 7.37 -3.83 10.97
CA ALA A 60 6.79 -3.07 12.07
C ALA A 60 7.88 -2.43 12.96
N THR A 61 8.95 -3.15 13.25
CA THR A 61 10.11 -2.61 13.98
C THR A 61 10.74 -1.43 13.24
N ASP A 62 11.00 -1.57 11.93
CA ASP A 62 11.55 -0.50 11.09
C ASP A 62 10.65 0.74 11.08
N LEU A 63 9.34 0.56 10.95
CA LEU A 63 8.37 1.67 11.03
C LEU A 63 8.45 2.41 12.37
N VAL A 64 8.62 1.69 13.49
CA VAL A 64 8.78 2.30 14.83
C VAL A 64 10.12 3.03 14.95
N GLU A 65 11.20 2.44 14.43
CA GLU A 65 12.55 3.01 14.51
C GLU A 65 12.70 4.28 13.66
N GLN A 66 12.17 4.27 12.44
CA GLN A 66 12.27 5.41 11.52
C GLN A 66 11.18 6.46 11.77
N GLY A 67 10.01 6.05 12.26
CA GLY A 67 8.86 6.94 12.47
C GLY A 67 8.25 7.48 11.17
N GLU A 68 8.59 6.90 10.01
CA GLU A 68 8.10 7.33 8.69
C GLU A 68 7.83 6.17 7.73
N VAL A 69 7.14 6.46 6.62
CA VAL A 69 6.83 5.50 5.55
C VAL A 69 7.47 6.00 4.26
N PHE A 70 8.40 5.22 3.71
CA PHE A 70 9.20 5.66 2.54
C PHE A 70 8.49 5.56 1.19
N ASP A 71 7.54 4.63 1.02
CA ASP A 71 6.67 4.64 -0.17
C ASP A 71 5.19 4.66 0.20
N ALA A 72 4.48 5.61 -0.42
CA ALA A 72 3.04 5.73 -0.31
C ALA A 72 2.32 4.46 -0.82
N PRO A 73 1.37 3.89 -0.05
CA PRO A 73 0.49 2.84 -0.55
C PRO A 73 -0.32 3.29 -1.77
N LEU A 74 -0.60 2.37 -2.69
CA LEU A 74 -1.56 2.59 -3.78
C LEU A 74 -2.94 2.17 -3.31
N VAL A 75 -3.91 3.07 -3.43
CA VAL A 75 -5.27 2.84 -2.96
C VAL A 75 -6.32 3.24 -3.99
N SER A 76 -7.49 2.62 -3.90
CA SER A 76 -8.67 2.97 -4.69
C SER A 76 -9.88 3.25 -3.79
N PRO A 77 -10.67 4.31 -4.06
CA PRO A 77 -11.88 4.59 -3.29
C PRO A 77 -12.92 3.46 -3.41
N LYS A 78 -13.53 3.08 -2.28
CA LYS A 78 -14.65 2.13 -2.20
C LYS A 78 -15.66 2.62 -1.16
N GLY A 79 -16.74 3.25 -1.64
CA GLY A 79 -17.68 3.94 -0.76
C GLY A 79 -16.99 5.09 -0.02
N ASN A 80 -17.05 5.07 1.32
CA ASN A 80 -16.40 6.06 2.18
C ASN A 80 -14.96 5.68 2.59
N ASN A 81 -14.49 4.51 2.18
CA ASN A 81 -13.17 3.96 2.54
C ASN A 81 -12.28 3.82 1.30
N PHE A 82 -11.07 3.32 1.50
CA PHE A 82 -10.10 3.05 0.44
C PHE A 82 -9.55 1.62 0.56
N VAL A 83 -9.47 0.92 -0.56
CA VAL A 83 -8.88 -0.43 -0.64
C VAL A 83 -7.42 -0.33 -1.07
N VAL A 84 -6.54 -1.05 -0.38
CA VAL A 84 -5.08 -1.01 -0.60
C VAL A 84 -4.65 -2.02 -1.67
N TYR A 85 -4.26 -1.54 -2.85
CA TYR A 85 -3.79 -2.39 -3.95
C TYR A 85 -2.29 -2.67 -3.87
N ASP A 86 -1.51 -1.72 -3.35
CA ASP A 86 -0.08 -1.90 -3.09
C ASP A 86 0.27 -1.35 -1.71
N GLY A 87 1.15 -2.04 -0.98
CA GLY A 87 1.51 -1.68 0.39
C GLY A 87 0.69 -2.37 1.49
N ASN A 88 -0.04 -3.45 1.18
CA ASN A 88 -0.86 -4.20 2.17
C ASN A 88 -0.10 -4.53 3.47
N ARG A 89 1.14 -5.07 3.37
CA ARG A 89 1.99 -5.34 4.54
C ARG A 89 2.21 -4.13 5.44
N ARG A 90 2.51 -2.96 4.85
CA ARG A 90 2.76 -1.72 5.59
C ARG A 90 1.49 -1.23 6.28
N VAL A 91 0.38 -1.21 5.55
CA VAL A 91 -0.91 -0.80 6.12
C VAL A 91 -1.34 -1.73 7.24
N THR A 92 -1.17 -3.05 7.10
CA THR A 92 -1.42 -4.01 8.19
C THR A 92 -0.58 -3.70 9.43
N CYS A 93 0.74 -3.51 9.29
CA CYS A 93 1.60 -3.17 10.42
C CYS A 93 1.17 -1.85 11.09
N LEU A 94 0.88 -0.80 10.31
CA LEU A 94 0.44 0.49 10.84
C LEU A 94 -0.92 0.39 11.56
N LYS A 95 -1.87 -0.39 11.03
CA LYS A 95 -3.16 -0.62 11.69
C LYS A 95 -2.99 -1.33 13.04
N ILE A 96 -2.07 -2.29 13.14
CA ILE A 96 -1.73 -2.95 14.41
C ILE A 96 -1.04 -1.98 15.37
N LEU A 97 0.02 -1.30 14.92
CA LEU A 97 0.77 -0.34 15.74
C LEU A 97 -0.13 0.81 16.25
N SER A 98 -1.16 1.18 15.50
CA SER A 98 -2.15 2.18 15.90
C SER A 98 -3.27 1.62 16.80
N GLY A 99 -3.30 0.31 17.06
CA GLY A 99 -4.35 -0.38 17.81
C GLY A 99 -5.73 -0.40 17.12
N ILE A 100 -5.78 -0.29 15.80
CA ILE A 100 -7.02 -0.36 15.01
C ILE A 100 -7.48 -1.82 14.88
N ILE A 101 -6.52 -2.73 14.76
CA ILE A 101 -6.70 -4.17 14.70
C ILE A 101 -5.70 -4.82 15.64
N GLU A 102 -5.99 -6.06 16.05
CA GLU A 102 -5.05 -6.88 16.81
C GLU A 102 -4.16 -7.70 15.85
N PRO A 103 -2.90 -7.97 16.22
CA PRO A 103 -2.06 -8.93 15.51
C PRO A 103 -2.59 -10.38 15.76
N PRO A 104 -2.21 -11.36 14.92
CA PRO A 104 -2.44 -12.76 15.23
C PRO A 104 -1.78 -13.15 16.57
N THR A 105 -2.39 -14.07 17.31
CA THR A 105 -1.97 -14.45 18.68
C THR A 105 -0.48 -14.83 18.77
N SER A 106 0.07 -15.48 17.76
CA SER A 106 1.49 -15.88 17.71
C SER A 106 2.49 -14.71 17.62
N TYR A 107 1.99 -13.49 17.35
CA TYR A 107 2.76 -12.26 17.26
C TYR A 107 2.35 -11.20 18.29
N ALA A 108 1.30 -11.43 19.09
CA ALA A 108 0.74 -10.45 20.03
C ALA A 108 1.81 -9.85 20.95
N GLU A 109 2.50 -10.66 21.74
CA GLU A 109 3.53 -10.18 22.68
C GLU A 109 4.63 -9.34 22.00
N LYS A 110 4.99 -9.69 20.75
CA LYS A 110 6.02 -8.96 20.00
C LYS A 110 5.52 -7.60 19.53
N PHE A 111 4.25 -7.50 19.15
CA PHE A 111 3.66 -6.23 18.76
C PHE A 111 3.32 -5.36 19.97
N ASP A 112 2.93 -5.93 21.11
CA ASP A 112 2.68 -5.19 22.34
C ASP A 112 3.90 -4.35 22.74
N THR A 113 5.10 -4.95 22.71
CA THR A 113 6.36 -4.21 22.97
C THR A 113 6.62 -3.06 22.00
N LEU A 114 6.15 -3.15 20.75
CA LEU A 114 6.28 -2.08 19.77
C LEU A 114 5.24 -0.97 19.99
N ILE A 115 4.02 -1.34 20.38
CA ILE A 115 2.90 -0.42 20.63
C ILE A 115 3.17 0.48 21.85
N GLU A 116 3.87 -0.03 22.86
CA GLU A 116 4.24 0.71 24.08
C GLU A 116 5.05 1.99 23.80
N THR A 117 5.70 2.08 22.63
CA THR A 117 6.41 3.29 22.18
C THR A 117 5.47 4.48 21.89
N LYS A 118 4.16 4.25 21.76
CA LYS A 118 3.08 5.25 21.57
C LYS A 118 3.30 6.24 20.41
N ALA A 119 4.10 5.88 19.41
CA ALA A 119 4.36 6.74 18.24
C ALA A 119 3.19 6.79 17.24
N PHE A 120 2.23 5.86 17.33
CA PHE A 120 1.15 5.68 16.34
C PHE A 120 -0.23 5.89 16.97
N SER A 121 -1.15 6.47 16.20
CA SER A 121 -2.51 6.83 16.65
C SER A 121 -3.56 6.36 15.64
N LYS A 122 -4.74 5.95 16.13
CA LYS A 122 -5.90 5.58 15.28
C LYS A 122 -6.35 6.68 14.32
N THR A 123 -6.00 7.93 14.62
CA THR A 123 -6.36 9.12 13.83
C THR A 123 -5.20 9.62 12.95
N MET A 124 -4.08 8.90 12.90
CA MET A 124 -2.97 9.31 12.03
C MET A 124 -3.40 9.31 10.57
N LEU A 125 -2.78 10.20 9.80
CA LEU A 125 -2.95 10.25 8.36
C LEU A 125 -1.77 9.51 7.71
N LEU A 126 -2.05 8.82 6.62
CA LEU A 126 -1.05 8.19 5.77
C LEU A 126 -1.19 8.75 4.36
N THR A 127 -0.10 9.35 3.85
CA THR A 127 -0.05 9.79 2.46
C THR A 127 -0.11 8.58 1.53
N CYS A 128 -1.17 8.52 0.72
CA CYS A 128 -1.43 7.43 -0.21
C CYS A 128 -1.52 7.95 -1.64
N GLN A 129 -1.07 7.15 -2.60
CA GLN A 129 -1.36 7.38 -4.01
C GLN A 129 -2.78 6.87 -4.30
N VAL A 130 -3.65 7.76 -4.79
CA VAL A 130 -5.05 7.45 -5.10
C VAL A 130 -5.23 7.29 -6.61
N GLU A 131 -5.79 6.15 -7.02
CA GLU A 131 -6.20 5.89 -8.40
C GLU A 131 -7.59 5.25 -8.42
N LYS A 132 -8.42 5.63 -9.39
CA LYS A 132 -9.79 5.10 -9.55
C LYS A 132 -9.90 4.10 -10.70
N SER A 133 -9.02 4.21 -11.70
CA SER A 133 -9.00 3.33 -12.86
C SER A 133 -8.35 2.00 -12.51
N ALA A 134 -9.11 0.91 -12.60
CA ALA A 134 -8.61 -0.45 -12.39
C ALA A 134 -7.43 -0.77 -13.32
N SER A 135 -7.54 -0.45 -14.62
CA SER A 135 -6.45 -0.68 -15.57
C SER A 135 -5.17 0.08 -15.20
N LYS A 136 -5.28 1.33 -14.71
CA LYS A 136 -4.10 2.07 -14.24
C LYS A 136 -3.51 1.47 -12.96
N ILE A 137 -4.35 0.99 -12.04
CA ILE A 137 -3.89 0.29 -10.85
C ILE A 137 -3.08 -0.95 -11.25
N ASP A 138 -3.61 -1.77 -12.16
CA ASP A 138 -2.93 -2.97 -12.66
C ASP A 138 -1.59 -2.63 -13.31
N GLU A 139 -1.54 -1.56 -14.11
CA GLU A 139 -0.28 -1.07 -14.68
C GLU A 139 0.72 -0.63 -13.61
N ILE A 140 0.29 0.11 -12.59
CA ILE A 140 1.17 0.58 -11.50
C ILE A 140 1.71 -0.62 -10.72
N VAL A 141 0.83 -1.55 -10.33
CA VAL A 141 1.20 -2.76 -9.57
C VAL A 141 2.17 -3.59 -10.40
N SER A 142 1.88 -3.82 -11.69
CA SER A 142 2.77 -4.57 -12.58
C SER A 142 4.15 -3.93 -12.66
N ARG A 143 4.25 -2.62 -12.89
CA ARG A 143 5.54 -1.93 -12.99
C ARG A 143 6.35 -1.95 -11.69
N ARG A 144 5.69 -2.00 -10.53
CA ARG A 144 6.34 -2.09 -9.22
C ARG A 144 6.78 -3.49 -8.82
N HIS A 145 6.04 -4.52 -9.23
CA HIS A 145 6.22 -5.87 -8.67
C HIS A 145 6.69 -6.92 -9.68
N ASN A 146 6.50 -6.72 -10.99
CA ASN A 146 6.80 -7.72 -12.02
C ASN A 146 8.21 -7.60 -12.63
N GLY A 147 9.16 -7.04 -11.87
CA GLY A 147 10.54 -6.87 -12.30
C GLY A 147 10.67 -5.87 -13.45
N THR A 148 11.54 -6.18 -14.42
CA THR A 148 11.95 -5.20 -15.44
C THR A 148 10.86 -4.85 -16.44
N ASP A 149 9.87 -5.74 -16.65
CA ASP A 149 8.76 -5.53 -17.61
C ASP A 149 9.23 -4.95 -18.96
N GLY A 150 10.25 -5.57 -19.57
CA GLY A 150 10.83 -5.11 -20.84
C GLY A 150 11.44 -3.69 -20.77
N GLY A 151 11.85 -3.24 -19.59
CA GLY A 151 12.38 -1.90 -19.31
C GLY A 151 11.36 -0.90 -18.74
N LYS A 152 10.09 -1.29 -18.56
CA LYS A 152 9.03 -0.43 -18.00
C LYS A 152 8.91 -0.49 -16.48
N GLY A 153 9.37 -1.58 -15.88
CA GLY A 153 9.28 -1.85 -14.44
C GLY A 153 10.59 -1.64 -13.71
N GLN A 154 10.62 -1.98 -12.42
CA GLN A 154 11.77 -1.73 -11.56
C GLN A 154 12.92 -2.73 -11.81
N LEU A 155 14.15 -2.19 -11.86
CA LEU A 155 15.37 -2.98 -11.77
C LEU A 155 15.76 -3.12 -10.29
N SER A 156 16.07 -4.34 -9.87
CA SER A 156 16.73 -4.56 -8.59
C SER A 156 18.06 -3.81 -8.60
N TRP A 157 18.34 -3.05 -7.54
CA TRP A 157 19.58 -2.32 -7.42
C TRP A 157 20.71 -3.31 -7.09
N ASP A 158 21.44 -3.74 -8.12
CA ASP A 158 22.66 -4.54 -8.05
C ASP A 158 23.83 -3.64 -8.50
N PRO A 159 25.00 -3.65 -7.85
CA PRO A 159 26.19 -2.92 -8.33
C PRO A 159 26.61 -3.25 -9.78
N ARG A 160 26.00 -4.25 -10.43
CA ARG A 160 26.20 -4.60 -11.85
C ARG A 160 24.96 -4.40 -12.75
N ALA A 161 23.86 -3.86 -12.22
CA ALA A 161 22.63 -3.60 -12.97
C ALA A 161 22.77 -2.45 -13.97
#